data_AF-A0A669BX93-F1
#
_entry.id   AF-A0A669BX93-F1
#
_cell.length_a   1.000
_cell.length_b   1.000
_cell.length_c   1.000
_cell.angle_alpha   90.00
_cell.angle_beta   90.00
_cell.angle_gamma   90.00
#
_symmetry.space_group_name_H-M   'P 1'
#
loop_
_entity.id
_entity.type
_entity.pdbx_description
1 polymer ?
#
loop_
_entity_poly.entity_id
_entity_poly.type
_entity_poly.pdbx_seq_one_letter_code
_entity_poly.pdbx_strand_id
1 'polypeptide(L)'
;MLHSIQEWTIQHAEQTEDVHWFMDLPELMAFISIVILRGVTRIPSLRDCWSANLGNPQIIGTMPRNRFQDIMQHLRFDDRSTRSDRAKTDKFAAISSVWGSFVTNCITCYNPGLHITVDEQLFPSKTRCCFLQYIASKPDKFGIKFWVACDLKSKYICNVLPYLGKDPNRPSGERLSENVVMRLMEPFLDKGRNVTTDNFFTSLSLAQKLLRRKTTILGTVNKIRREIPQSARYKDRNEFTTQVFSTSAATLTAYAAKRKKTVYILSSMHSVVQTDNTTKRKPNTVTLYNTTKCGVDVMDQMVREYMVRRGTRRWPVAVFYNMIDMAALNAHVLYQACTGTQERLPGGACKRVG
;
A
#
# COMPACT_ATOMS: atom_id res chain seq x y z
N MET A 1 0.07 13.95 -16.01
CA MET A 1 0.75 14.01 -14.69
C MET A 1 1.93 14.96 -14.71
N LEU A 2 3.04 14.67 -15.40
CA LEU A 2 4.25 15.49 -15.33
C LEU A 2 4.03 16.94 -15.79
N HIS A 3 3.27 17.16 -16.88
CA HIS A 3 2.88 18.52 -17.29
C HIS A 3 2.15 19.29 -16.19
N SER A 4 1.22 18.66 -15.47
CA SER A 4 0.52 19.31 -14.35
C SER A 4 1.49 19.65 -13.21
N ILE A 5 2.45 18.78 -12.89
CA ILE A 5 3.47 19.06 -11.88
C ILE A 5 4.34 20.23 -12.33
N GLN A 6 4.76 20.23 -13.58
CA GLN A 6 5.57 21.29 -14.19
C GLN A 6 4.85 22.64 -14.12
N GLU A 7 3.63 22.72 -14.64
CA GLU A 7 2.79 23.92 -14.66
C GLU A 7 2.64 24.53 -13.27
N TRP A 8 2.18 23.75 -12.28
CA TRP A 8 1.94 24.27 -10.94
C TRP A 8 3.24 24.61 -10.19
N THR A 9 4.34 23.96 -10.54
CA THR A 9 5.66 24.28 -9.98
C THR A 9 6.16 25.62 -10.52
N ILE A 10 6.04 25.85 -11.84
CA ILE A 10 6.39 27.13 -12.49
C ILE A 10 5.55 28.26 -11.89
N GLN A 11 4.23 28.09 -11.90
CA GLN A 11 3.31 29.13 -11.41
C GLN A 11 3.60 29.50 -9.94
N HIS A 12 3.99 28.53 -9.11
CA HIS A 12 4.34 28.82 -7.73
C HIS A 12 5.66 29.59 -7.60
N ALA A 13 6.66 29.24 -8.39
CA ALA A 13 7.96 29.89 -8.35
C ALA A 13 7.86 31.35 -8.81
N GLU A 14 7.17 31.60 -9.92
CA GLU A 14 6.92 32.97 -10.45
C GLU A 14 6.21 33.86 -9.41
N GLN A 15 5.26 33.30 -8.64
CA GLN A 15 4.56 34.04 -7.58
C GLN A 15 5.41 34.35 -6.34
N THR A 16 6.58 33.72 -6.18
CA THR A 16 7.36 33.83 -4.94
C THR A 16 8.73 34.46 -5.09
N GLU A 17 9.35 34.39 -6.28
CA GLU A 17 10.72 34.85 -6.48
C GLU A 17 10.84 36.18 -7.26
N ASP A 18 9.73 36.77 -7.73
CA ASP A 18 9.72 38.04 -8.49
C ASP A 18 10.68 38.05 -9.70
N VAL A 19 10.98 36.84 -10.22
CA VAL A 19 11.87 36.55 -11.35
C VAL A 19 11.15 35.57 -12.27
N HIS A 20 11.42 35.66 -13.58
CA HIS A 20 10.93 34.67 -14.54
C HIS A 20 11.56 33.30 -14.23
N TRP A 21 10.76 32.40 -13.65
CA TRP A 21 11.17 31.05 -13.31
C TRP A 21 10.66 30.09 -14.37
N PHE A 22 11.58 29.35 -14.99
CA PHE A 22 11.25 28.40 -16.05
C PHE A 22 11.72 27.00 -15.66
N MET A 23 11.01 25.96 -16.09
CA MET A 23 11.46 24.56 -16.01
C MET A 23 10.85 23.79 -17.17
N ASP A 24 11.66 23.14 -17.98
CA ASP A 24 11.15 22.28 -19.04
C ASP A 24 10.81 20.86 -18.53
N LEU A 25 10.12 20.08 -19.36
CA LEU A 25 9.72 18.73 -18.98
C LEU A 25 10.93 17.79 -18.81
N PRO A 26 11.95 17.80 -19.70
CA PRO A 26 13.19 17.05 -19.49
C PRO A 26 13.89 17.37 -18.16
N GLU A 27 13.88 18.63 -17.72
CA GLU A 27 14.48 19.07 -16.47
C GLU A 27 13.71 18.52 -15.26
N LEU A 28 12.37 18.50 -15.31
CA LEU A 28 11.56 17.83 -14.28
C LEU A 28 11.84 16.32 -14.25
N MET A 29 12.01 15.68 -15.42
CA MET A 29 12.38 14.27 -15.50
C MET A 29 13.79 14.02 -14.93
N ALA A 30 14.75 14.91 -15.19
CA ALA A 30 16.09 14.89 -14.63
C ALA A 30 16.09 15.07 -13.11
N PHE A 31 15.21 15.93 -12.58
CA PHE A 31 14.97 16.04 -11.14
C PHE A 31 14.48 14.71 -10.55
N ILE A 32 13.49 14.07 -11.18
CA ILE A 32 12.95 12.77 -10.73
C ILE A 32 14.01 11.66 -10.82
N SER A 33 14.83 11.64 -11.87
CA SER A 33 15.90 10.64 -12.01
C SER A 33 16.94 10.76 -10.90
N ILE A 34 17.30 12.00 -10.50
CA ILE A 34 18.16 12.24 -9.34
C ILE A 34 17.48 11.75 -8.05
N VAL A 35 16.17 11.98 -7.86
CA VAL A 35 15.42 11.47 -6.70
C VAL A 35 15.51 9.94 -6.61
N ILE A 36 15.35 9.23 -7.73
CA ILE A 36 15.49 7.76 -7.82
C ILE A 36 16.92 7.31 -7.53
N LEU A 37 17.93 7.89 -8.21
CA LEU A 37 19.34 7.54 -8.02
C LEU A 37 19.80 7.73 -6.57
N ARG A 38 19.25 8.74 -5.89
CA ARG A 38 19.51 9.00 -4.47
C ARG A 38 18.92 7.94 -3.54
N GLY A 39 17.85 7.23 -3.94
CA GLY A 39 17.32 6.08 -3.20
C GLY A 39 18.26 4.87 -3.29
N VAL A 40 18.84 4.64 -4.47
CA VAL A 40 19.76 3.52 -4.75
C VAL A 40 21.12 3.71 -4.08
N THR A 41 21.70 4.91 -4.19
CA THR A 41 23.08 5.20 -3.72
C THR A 41 23.21 5.39 -2.21
N ARG A 42 22.09 5.49 -1.47
CA ARG A 42 22.04 5.65 0.00
C ARG A 42 22.97 6.73 0.58
N ILE A 43 23.14 7.84 -0.13
CA ILE A 43 23.94 8.97 0.37
C ILE A 43 23.19 9.67 1.53
N PRO A 44 23.81 9.86 2.71
CA PRO A 44 23.13 10.36 3.91
C PRO A 44 22.58 11.79 3.76
N SER A 45 23.41 12.74 3.31
CA SER A 45 23.02 14.13 3.13
C SER A 45 22.64 14.45 1.69
N LEU A 46 21.77 15.44 1.53
CA LEU A 46 21.51 16.04 0.21
C LEU A 46 22.78 16.69 -0.36
N ARG A 47 23.58 17.35 0.48
CA ARG A 47 24.78 18.08 0.03
C ARG A 47 25.86 17.12 -0.47
N ASP A 48 25.98 15.97 0.16
CA ASP A 48 26.99 14.97 -0.17
C ASP A 48 26.81 14.40 -1.57
N CYS A 49 25.58 14.43 -2.13
CA CYS A 49 25.32 13.98 -3.50
C CYS A 49 26.08 14.80 -4.57
N TRP A 50 26.47 16.04 -4.24
CA TRP A 50 27.28 16.94 -5.07
C TRP A 50 28.66 17.25 -4.45
N SER A 51 29.12 16.43 -3.50
CA SER A 51 30.46 16.55 -2.93
C SER A 51 31.52 16.07 -3.93
N ALA A 52 32.71 16.68 -3.92
CA ALA A 52 33.83 16.17 -4.70
C ALA A 52 34.27 14.76 -4.29
N ASN A 53 34.11 14.42 -3.00
CA ASN A 53 34.62 13.16 -2.43
C ASN A 53 33.56 12.07 -2.29
N LEU A 54 32.29 12.46 -2.13
CA LEU A 54 31.16 11.56 -1.87
C LEU A 54 30.06 11.63 -2.94
N GLY A 55 30.19 12.56 -3.89
CA GLY A 55 29.17 12.81 -4.89
C GLY A 55 29.08 11.68 -5.89
N ASN A 56 27.90 11.58 -6.50
CA ASN A 56 27.70 10.66 -7.61
C ASN A 56 27.92 11.44 -8.93
N PRO A 57 28.87 11.03 -9.80
CA PRO A 57 29.16 11.74 -11.05
C PRO A 57 27.94 11.91 -11.96
N GLN A 58 27.02 10.94 -11.97
CA GLN A 58 25.79 11.02 -12.75
C GLN A 58 24.84 12.09 -12.16
N ILE A 59 24.72 12.18 -10.83
CA ILE A 59 23.91 13.23 -10.19
C ILE A 59 24.49 14.62 -10.49
N ILE A 60 25.81 14.78 -10.35
CA ILE A 60 26.51 16.04 -10.59
C ILE A 60 26.36 16.48 -12.05
N GLY A 61 26.54 15.55 -13.00
CA GLY A 61 26.41 15.82 -14.42
C GLY A 61 24.97 16.05 -14.89
N THR A 62 23.96 15.57 -14.14
CA THR A 62 22.54 15.71 -14.53
C THR A 62 21.98 17.08 -14.18
N MET A 63 22.26 17.62 -12.99
CA MET A 63 21.71 18.90 -12.54
C MET A 63 22.56 19.54 -11.44
N PRO A 64 22.84 20.85 -11.48
CA PRO A 64 23.50 21.54 -10.37
C PRO A 64 22.72 21.46 -9.05
N ARG A 65 23.43 21.36 -7.92
CA ARG A 65 22.81 21.27 -6.58
C ARG A 65 21.81 22.39 -6.30
N ASN A 66 22.17 23.64 -6.63
CA ASN A 66 21.31 24.79 -6.35
C ASN A 66 20.01 24.69 -7.14
N ARG A 67 20.08 24.25 -8.41
CA ARG A 67 18.89 24.05 -9.23
C ARG A 67 18.00 22.91 -8.73
N PHE A 68 18.61 21.81 -8.28
CA PHE A 68 17.85 20.72 -7.64
C PHE A 68 17.13 21.20 -6.37
N GLN A 69 17.81 22.00 -5.54
CA GLN A 69 17.20 22.58 -4.33
C GLN A 69 16.08 23.57 -4.66
N ASP A 70 16.26 24.35 -5.73
CA ASP A 70 15.31 25.30 -6.26
C ASP A 70 14.03 24.62 -6.80
N ILE A 71 14.15 23.59 -7.63
CA ILE A 71 12.99 22.80 -8.06
C ILE A 71 12.32 22.14 -6.84
N MET A 72 13.13 21.60 -5.91
CA MET A 72 12.60 20.95 -4.72
C MET A 72 11.76 21.92 -3.87
N GLN A 73 12.16 23.18 -3.67
CA GLN A 73 11.38 24.16 -2.89
C GLN A 73 10.04 24.50 -3.56
N HIS A 74 10.04 24.63 -4.88
CA HIS A 74 8.88 25.09 -5.64
C HIS A 74 7.90 24.00 -6.00
N LEU A 75 8.29 22.73 -5.98
CA LEU A 75 7.46 21.58 -6.38
C LEU A 75 6.01 21.67 -5.88
N ARG A 76 5.03 21.77 -6.79
CA ARG A 76 3.58 21.75 -6.52
C ARG A 76 2.88 20.74 -7.41
N PHE A 77 1.66 20.36 -7.03
CA PHE A 77 0.88 19.31 -7.71
C PHE A 77 -0.57 19.74 -8.00
N ASP A 78 -0.91 20.99 -7.72
CA ASP A 78 -2.25 21.53 -7.88
C ASP A 78 -2.27 23.06 -7.93
N ASP A 79 -3.37 23.60 -8.44
CA ASP A 79 -3.70 25.01 -8.37
C ASP A 79 -3.98 25.44 -6.93
N ARG A 80 -3.15 26.37 -6.43
CA ARG A 80 -3.26 26.92 -5.08
C ARG A 80 -4.52 27.78 -4.91
N SER A 81 -4.99 28.47 -5.95
CA SER A 81 -6.10 29.42 -5.86
C SER A 81 -7.42 28.73 -5.52
N THR A 82 -7.67 27.55 -6.10
CA THR A 82 -8.87 26.74 -5.86
C THR A 82 -8.73 25.74 -4.70
N ARG A 83 -7.52 25.56 -4.15
CA ARG A 83 -7.25 24.52 -3.14
C ARG A 83 -8.11 24.67 -1.89
N SER A 84 -8.36 25.89 -1.43
CA SER A 84 -9.14 26.15 -0.21
C SER A 84 -10.57 25.60 -0.33
N ASP A 85 -11.21 25.80 -1.48
CA ASP A 85 -12.56 25.31 -1.73
C ASP A 85 -12.59 23.80 -1.94
N ARG A 86 -11.62 23.25 -2.70
CA ARG A 86 -11.49 21.78 -2.87
C ARG A 86 -11.22 21.07 -1.54
N ALA A 87 -10.46 21.67 -0.63
CA ALA A 87 -10.14 21.09 0.67
C ALA A 87 -11.37 20.90 1.59
N LYS A 88 -12.50 21.57 1.31
CA LYS A 88 -13.76 21.39 2.05
C LYS A 88 -14.32 19.98 1.87
N THR A 89 -14.15 19.39 0.70
CA THR A 89 -14.66 18.04 0.36
C THR A 89 -13.54 17.02 0.15
N ASP A 90 -12.34 17.45 -0.18
CA ASP A 90 -11.18 16.62 -0.43
C ASP A 90 -9.96 17.06 0.39
N LYS A 91 -9.74 16.40 1.53
CA LYS A 91 -8.57 16.67 2.39
C LYS A 91 -7.22 16.43 1.70
N PHE A 92 -7.21 15.74 0.55
CA PHE A 92 -6.03 15.40 -0.22
C PHE A 92 -5.80 16.34 -1.43
N ALA A 93 -6.62 17.39 -1.57
CA ALA A 93 -6.69 18.29 -2.72
C ALA A 93 -5.34 18.79 -3.26
N ALA A 94 -4.34 18.94 -2.39
CA ALA A 94 -3.00 19.40 -2.77
C ALA A 94 -2.23 18.44 -3.72
N ILE A 95 -2.70 17.21 -3.93
CA ILE A 95 -2.11 16.25 -4.87
C ILE A 95 -3.12 15.31 -5.52
N SER A 96 -4.42 15.39 -5.19
CA SER A 96 -5.45 14.43 -5.62
C SER A 96 -5.52 14.17 -7.12
N SER A 97 -5.36 15.20 -7.97
CA SER A 97 -5.41 15.01 -9.43
C SER A 97 -4.26 14.14 -9.94
N VAL A 98 -3.04 14.44 -9.48
CA VAL A 98 -1.83 13.68 -9.81
C VAL A 98 -1.90 12.27 -9.22
N TRP A 99 -2.38 12.13 -7.98
CA TRP A 99 -2.58 10.84 -7.33
C TRP A 99 -3.62 9.97 -8.06
N GLY A 100 -4.76 10.53 -8.43
CA GLY A 100 -5.82 9.82 -9.16
C GLY A 100 -5.29 9.27 -10.49
N SER A 101 -4.59 10.10 -11.25
CA SER A 101 -3.95 9.67 -12.51
C SER A 101 -2.94 8.54 -12.29
N PHE A 102 -2.14 8.61 -11.22
CA PHE A 102 -1.20 7.57 -10.86
C PHE A 102 -1.90 6.24 -10.52
N VAL A 103 -2.93 6.28 -9.68
CA VAL A 103 -3.70 5.09 -9.30
C VAL A 103 -4.42 4.48 -10.52
N THR A 104 -4.97 5.31 -11.41
CA THR A 104 -5.55 4.83 -12.67
C THR A 104 -4.52 4.05 -13.47
N ASN A 105 -3.29 4.56 -13.62
CA ASN A 105 -2.22 3.84 -14.32
C ASN A 105 -1.87 2.51 -13.64
N CYS A 106 -1.80 2.46 -12.31
CA CYS A 106 -1.59 1.21 -11.58
C CYS A 106 -2.68 0.17 -11.88
N ILE A 107 -3.94 0.60 -11.96
CA ILE A 107 -5.07 -0.29 -12.25
C ILE A 107 -5.03 -0.78 -13.69
N THR A 108 -4.73 0.08 -14.66
CA THR A 108 -4.88 -0.24 -16.09
C THR A 108 -3.68 -0.97 -16.69
N CYS A 109 -2.47 -0.81 -16.13
CA CYS A 109 -1.24 -1.33 -16.72
C CYS A 109 -0.95 -2.80 -16.37
N TYR A 110 -1.72 -3.43 -15.49
CA TYR A 110 -1.46 -4.80 -15.04
C TYR A 110 -2.73 -5.58 -14.77
N ASN A 111 -2.75 -6.85 -15.19
CA ASN A 111 -3.83 -7.77 -14.86
C ASN A 111 -3.40 -8.71 -13.73
N PRO A 112 -3.88 -8.52 -12.49
CA PRO A 112 -3.45 -9.32 -11.35
C PRO A 112 -3.85 -10.79 -11.48
N GLY A 113 -3.06 -11.65 -10.82
CA GLY A 113 -3.30 -13.09 -10.77
C GLY A 113 -4.49 -13.45 -9.88
N LEU A 114 -4.52 -14.71 -9.45
CA LEU A 114 -5.64 -15.26 -8.67
C LEU A 114 -5.73 -14.66 -7.26
N HIS A 115 -4.60 -14.31 -6.65
CA HIS A 115 -4.53 -13.90 -5.25
C HIS A 115 -4.09 -12.44 -5.13
N ILE A 116 -4.94 -11.62 -4.52
CA ILE A 116 -4.65 -10.23 -4.18
C ILE A 116 -4.65 -10.11 -2.65
N THR A 117 -3.67 -9.43 -2.08
CA THR A 117 -3.62 -9.12 -0.65
C THR A 117 -4.06 -7.68 -0.46
N VAL A 118 -4.96 -7.43 0.50
CA VAL A 118 -5.32 -6.08 0.94
C VAL A 118 -4.85 -5.86 2.37
N ASP A 119 -4.03 -4.83 2.56
CA ASP A 119 -3.50 -4.43 3.86
C ASP A 119 -3.09 -2.94 3.83
N GLU A 120 -2.42 -2.47 4.87
CA GLU A 120 -1.93 -1.12 5.00
C GLU A 120 -0.43 -0.95 4.70
N GLN A 121 -0.13 0.16 4.05
CA GLN A 121 1.19 0.78 4.07
C GLN A 121 1.16 2.00 4.99
N LEU A 122 2.22 2.17 5.80
CA LEU A 122 2.45 3.41 6.54
C LEU A 122 3.72 4.06 5.99
N PHE A 123 3.55 5.07 5.13
CA PHE A 123 4.67 5.82 4.57
C PHE A 123 5.26 6.74 5.65
N PRO A 124 6.50 6.49 6.09
CA PRO A 124 7.11 7.24 7.19
C PRO A 124 7.15 8.75 6.93
N SER A 125 6.54 9.53 7.82
CA SER A 125 6.53 10.99 7.72
C SER A 125 6.30 11.64 9.09
N LYS A 126 6.89 12.82 9.27
CA LYS A 126 6.62 13.72 10.40
C LYS A 126 6.07 15.07 9.93
N THR A 127 5.66 15.16 8.66
CA THR A 127 5.04 16.37 8.11
C THR A 127 3.73 16.65 8.82
N ARG A 128 3.46 17.93 9.13
CA ARG A 128 2.17 18.34 9.68
C ARG A 128 1.07 18.16 8.62
N CYS A 129 0.16 17.22 8.85
CA CYS A 129 -1.08 17.06 8.08
C CYS A 129 -2.20 16.52 8.98
N CYS A 130 -3.46 16.77 8.60
CA CYS A 130 -4.63 16.42 9.40
C CYS A 130 -4.97 14.91 9.42
N PHE A 131 -4.24 14.10 8.64
CA PHE A 131 -4.44 12.65 8.53
C PHE A 131 -3.17 11.85 8.85
N LEU A 132 -2.18 12.47 9.49
CA LEU A 132 -0.99 11.77 10.00
C LEU A 132 -1.42 10.68 11.01
N GLN A 133 -0.88 9.47 10.87
CA GLN A 133 -1.20 8.33 11.72
C GLN A 133 -0.02 7.93 12.60
N TYR A 134 -0.35 7.45 13.81
CA TYR A 134 0.57 6.75 14.68
C TYR A 134 0.21 5.25 14.74
N ILE A 135 1.15 4.37 14.40
CA ILE A 135 0.98 2.92 14.48
C ILE A 135 2.15 2.33 15.27
N ALA A 136 1.87 1.93 16.52
CA ALA A 136 2.89 1.48 17.46
C ALA A 136 3.68 0.23 16.99
N SER A 137 3.07 -0.61 16.16
CA SER A 137 3.65 -1.87 15.68
C SER A 137 4.57 -1.70 14.47
N LYS A 138 4.56 -0.55 13.79
CA LYS A 138 5.41 -0.31 12.62
C LYS A 138 6.78 0.25 13.05
N PRO A 139 7.88 -0.04 12.31
CA PRO A 139 9.23 0.45 12.65
C PRO A 139 9.29 1.98 12.74
N ASP A 140 8.82 2.65 11.70
CA ASP A 140 8.52 4.08 11.74
C ASP A 140 7.08 4.25 12.24
N LYS A 141 6.92 4.75 13.46
CA LYS A 141 5.60 4.81 14.11
C LYS A 141 4.70 5.91 13.57
N PHE A 142 5.25 6.96 12.95
CA PHE A 142 4.50 8.10 12.42
C PHE A 142 4.58 8.12 10.89
N GLY A 143 3.43 8.31 10.24
CA GLY A 143 3.38 8.36 8.78
C GLY A 143 2.02 8.64 8.19
N ILE A 144 2.00 8.74 6.86
CA ILE A 144 0.76 8.83 6.08
C ILE A 144 0.33 7.40 5.75
N LYS A 145 -0.89 7.03 6.15
CA LYS A 145 -1.41 5.67 5.94
C LYS A 145 -2.08 5.55 4.58
N PHE A 146 -1.80 4.46 3.89
CA PHE A 146 -2.45 4.05 2.64
C PHE A 146 -2.99 2.64 2.78
N TRP A 147 -4.16 2.39 2.20
CA TRP A 147 -4.70 1.05 2.00
C TRP A 147 -4.26 0.57 0.62
N VAL A 148 -3.70 -0.62 0.53
CA VAL A 148 -3.06 -1.13 -0.68
C VAL A 148 -3.66 -2.48 -1.06
N ALA A 149 -4.02 -2.64 -2.32
CA ALA A 149 -4.24 -3.94 -2.95
C ALA A 149 -3.00 -4.33 -3.76
N CYS A 150 -2.43 -5.49 -3.45
CA CYS A 150 -1.17 -5.96 -4.03
C CYS A 150 -1.34 -7.38 -4.60
N ASP A 151 -0.87 -7.61 -5.83
CA ASP A 151 -0.82 -8.95 -6.40
C ASP A 151 0.17 -9.83 -5.63
N LEU A 152 -0.27 -11.00 -5.20
CA LEU A 152 0.53 -11.85 -4.33
C LEU A 152 1.80 -12.34 -5.01
N LYS A 153 1.77 -12.69 -6.29
CA LYS A 153 2.91 -13.32 -6.97
C LYS A 153 3.98 -12.27 -7.28
N SER A 154 3.60 -11.29 -8.07
CA SER A 154 4.50 -10.25 -8.61
C SER A 154 4.84 -9.14 -7.62
N LYS A 155 4.04 -8.97 -6.56
CA LYS A 155 4.08 -7.81 -5.65
C LYS A 155 3.72 -6.49 -6.33
N TYR A 156 3.08 -6.54 -7.50
CA TYR A 156 2.54 -5.38 -8.18
C TYR A 156 1.49 -4.67 -7.32
N ILE A 157 1.58 -3.35 -7.23
CA ILE A 157 0.63 -2.51 -6.52
C ILE A 157 -0.55 -2.23 -7.46
N CYS A 158 -1.65 -2.95 -7.28
CA CYS A 158 -2.81 -2.92 -8.15
C CYS A 158 -3.69 -1.67 -7.94
N ASN A 159 -3.92 -1.29 -6.68
CA ASN A 159 -4.76 -0.14 -6.33
C ASN A 159 -4.38 0.39 -4.95
N VAL A 160 -4.54 1.70 -4.72
CA VAL A 160 -4.14 2.37 -3.48
C VAL A 160 -5.11 3.49 -3.11
N LEU A 161 -5.53 3.52 -1.85
CA LEU A 161 -6.38 4.58 -1.30
C LEU A 161 -5.70 5.26 -0.09
N PRO A 162 -5.57 6.60 -0.07
CA PRO A 162 -5.07 7.29 1.12
C PRO A 162 -6.09 7.21 2.25
N TYR A 163 -5.62 7.02 3.48
CA TYR A 163 -6.47 7.12 4.66
C TYR A 163 -6.49 8.57 5.16
N LEU A 164 -7.62 9.26 4.98
CA LEU A 164 -7.80 10.68 5.30
C LEU A 164 -8.59 10.93 6.60
N GLY A 165 -8.64 9.91 7.48
CA GLY A 165 -9.45 9.92 8.69
C GLY A 165 -10.92 9.59 8.42
N LYS A 166 -11.84 10.19 9.20
CA LYS A 166 -13.28 9.98 9.03
C LYS A 166 -13.73 10.57 7.69
N ASP A 167 -14.30 9.71 6.86
CA ASP A 167 -14.98 10.05 5.62
C ASP A 167 -16.44 10.44 5.91
N PRO A 168 -16.85 11.71 5.66
CA PRO A 168 -18.22 12.16 5.87
C PRO A 168 -19.20 11.60 4.83
N ASN A 169 -18.70 11.17 3.66
CA ASN A 169 -19.52 10.70 2.54
C ASN A 169 -19.75 9.18 2.58
N ARG A 170 -19.16 8.46 3.55
CA ARG A 170 -19.39 7.02 3.70
C ARG A 170 -20.86 6.78 4.09
N PRO A 171 -21.60 5.93 3.36
CA PRO A 171 -23.00 5.64 3.67
C PRO A 171 -23.20 5.19 5.13
N SER A 172 -24.29 5.66 5.74
CA SER A 172 -24.65 5.26 7.11
C SER A 172 -24.83 3.75 7.19
N GLY A 173 -24.26 3.11 8.22
CA GLY A 173 -24.30 1.66 8.40
C GLY A 173 -23.19 0.88 7.70
N GLU A 174 -22.42 1.48 6.78
CA GLU A 174 -21.27 0.80 6.18
C GLU A 174 -20.03 0.83 7.08
N ARG A 175 -19.48 -0.35 7.34
CA ARG A 175 -18.20 -0.51 8.03
C ARG A 175 -17.08 -0.01 7.12
N LEU A 176 -16.25 0.89 7.64
CA LEU A 176 -15.06 1.43 6.94
C LEU A 176 -14.21 0.32 6.32
N SER A 177 -13.97 -0.75 7.08
CA SER A 177 -13.12 -1.85 6.67
C SER A 177 -13.67 -2.61 5.45
N GLU A 178 -14.99 -2.79 5.36
CA GLU A 178 -15.64 -3.43 4.21
C GLU A 178 -15.63 -2.51 2.98
N ASN A 179 -15.96 -1.22 3.18
CA ASN A 179 -15.99 -0.23 2.11
C ASN A 179 -14.60 -0.08 1.44
N VAL A 180 -13.52 -0.07 2.24
CA VAL A 180 -12.14 0.00 1.73
C VAL A 180 -11.82 -1.20 0.84
N VAL A 181 -12.11 -2.43 1.28
CA VAL A 181 -11.83 -3.63 0.46
C VAL A 181 -12.64 -3.61 -0.82
N MET A 182 -13.94 -3.28 -0.76
CA MET A 182 -14.78 -3.19 -1.96
C MET A 182 -14.23 -2.16 -2.96
N ARG A 183 -13.87 -0.95 -2.50
CA ARG A 183 -13.31 0.10 -3.37
C ARG A 183 -11.96 -0.28 -3.98
N LEU A 184 -11.08 -0.91 -3.20
CA LEU A 184 -9.78 -1.36 -3.70
C LEU A 184 -9.93 -2.48 -4.74
N MET A 185 -10.86 -3.40 -4.50
CA MET A 185 -11.06 -4.58 -5.33
C MET A 185 -11.96 -4.33 -6.54
N GLU A 186 -12.75 -3.26 -6.57
CA GLU A 186 -13.76 -3.00 -7.62
C GLU A 186 -13.26 -3.26 -9.05
N PRO A 187 -12.05 -2.82 -9.47
CA PRO A 187 -11.54 -3.08 -10.82
C PRO A 187 -11.22 -4.56 -11.12
N PHE A 188 -11.13 -5.38 -10.07
CA PHE A 188 -10.65 -6.77 -10.13
C PHE A 188 -11.71 -7.81 -9.72
N LEU A 189 -12.92 -7.35 -9.37
CA LEU A 189 -14.08 -8.20 -9.06
C LEU A 189 -14.58 -8.97 -10.28
N ASP A 190 -15.45 -9.96 -10.04
CA ASP A 190 -16.14 -10.76 -11.06
C ASP A 190 -15.25 -11.68 -11.90
N LYS A 191 -13.98 -11.86 -11.51
CA LYS A 191 -12.99 -12.67 -12.24
C LYS A 191 -12.60 -13.99 -11.54
N GLY A 192 -13.30 -14.38 -10.47
CA GLY A 192 -12.98 -15.62 -9.74
C GLY A 192 -11.73 -15.53 -8.86
N ARG A 193 -11.30 -14.32 -8.49
CA ARG A 193 -10.12 -14.07 -7.65
C ARG A 193 -10.40 -14.30 -6.17
N ASN A 194 -9.33 -14.44 -5.39
CA ASN A 194 -9.36 -14.44 -3.93
C ASN A 194 -8.64 -13.21 -3.38
N VAL A 195 -9.30 -12.49 -2.47
CA VAL A 195 -8.67 -11.45 -1.65
C VAL A 195 -8.24 -12.01 -0.29
N THR A 196 -6.98 -11.80 0.08
CA THR A 196 -6.48 -12.10 1.42
C THR A 196 -6.42 -10.85 2.26
N THR A 197 -6.99 -10.88 3.47
CA THR A 197 -7.06 -9.74 4.38
C THR A 197 -6.72 -10.08 5.83
N ASP A 198 -6.32 -9.08 6.60
CA ASP A 198 -6.12 -9.19 8.04
C ASP A 198 -7.45 -9.13 8.83
N ASN A 199 -7.35 -9.07 10.17
CA ASN A 199 -8.52 -9.05 11.05
C ASN A 199 -9.28 -7.71 11.11
N PHE A 200 -8.66 -6.62 10.64
CA PHE A 200 -9.33 -5.33 10.55
C PHE A 200 -10.43 -5.38 9.48
N PHE A 201 -10.14 -6.00 8.33
CA PHE A 201 -11.06 -6.08 7.21
C PHE A 201 -12.02 -7.26 7.24
N THR A 202 -11.58 -8.44 7.69
CA THR A 202 -12.33 -9.68 7.50
C THR A 202 -13.63 -9.71 8.33
N SER A 203 -14.75 -9.94 7.64
CA SER A 203 -16.08 -10.15 8.24
C SER A 203 -16.92 -11.11 7.38
N LEU A 204 -17.95 -11.72 7.98
CA LEU A 204 -18.89 -12.56 7.25
C LEU A 204 -19.70 -11.75 6.21
N SER A 205 -20.07 -10.52 6.55
CA SER A 205 -20.76 -9.57 5.64
C SER A 205 -19.92 -9.28 4.39
N LEU A 206 -18.61 -9.03 4.56
CA LEU A 206 -17.70 -8.80 3.44
C LEU A 206 -17.56 -10.05 2.57
N ALA A 207 -17.45 -11.24 3.18
CA ALA A 207 -17.41 -12.50 2.44
C ALA A 207 -18.64 -12.69 1.53
N GLN A 208 -19.84 -12.38 2.04
CA GLN A 208 -21.09 -12.44 1.27
C GLN A 208 -21.14 -11.41 0.13
N LYS A 209 -20.63 -10.19 0.34
CA LYS A 209 -20.58 -9.14 -0.69
C LYS A 209 -19.63 -9.53 -1.83
N LEU A 210 -18.43 -10.02 -1.48
CA LEU A 210 -17.44 -10.44 -2.46
C LEU A 210 -17.90 -11.68 -3.25
N LEU A 211 -18.53 -12.66 -2.59
CA LEU A 211 -19.06 -13.84 -3.29
C LEU A 211 -20.12 -13.49 -4.33
N ARG A 212 -21.00 -12.52 -4.03
CA ARG A 212 -21.98 -12.00 -5.00
C ARG A 212 -21.32 -11.39 -6.24
N ARG A 213 -20.05 -10.96 -6.11
CA ARG A 213 -19.20 -10.41 -7.17
C ARG A 213 -18.10 -11.39 -7.61
N LYS A 214 -18.41 -12.69 -7.60
CA LYS A 214 -17.54 -13.82 -7.96
C LYS A 214 -16.10 -13.70 -7.44
N THR A 215 -15.95 -13.24 -6.21
CA THR A 215 -14.65 -13.02 -5.56
C THR A 215 -14.70 -13.67 -4.18
N THR A 216 -13.69 -14.45 -3.84
CA THR A 216 -13.60 -15.09 -2.53
C THR A 216 -12.72 -14.27 -1.58
N ILE A 217 -12.87 -14.52 -0.28
CA ILE A 217 -12.06 -13.91 0.76
C ILE A 217 -11.42 -14.99 1.62
N LEU A 218 -10.19 -14.73 2.06
CA LEU A 218 -9.48 -15.49 3.07
C LEU A 218 -8.87 -14.53 4.08
N GLY A 219 -9.17 -14.67 5.36
CA GLY A 219 -8.60 -13.74 6.34
C GLY A 219 -8.73 -14.17 7.78
N THR A 220 -7.94 -13.54 8.64
CA THR A 220 -8.07 -13.75 10.08
C THR A 220 -9.29 -13.02 10.62
N VAL A 221 -9.98 -13.57 11.61
CA VAL A 221 -11.09 -12.89 12.29
C VAL A 221 -10.71 -12.62 13.73
N ASN A 222 -11.00 -11.40 14.19
CA ASN A 222 -10.80 -11.05 15.59
C ASN A 222 -11.77 -11.84 16.49
N LYS A 223 -11.23 -12.52 17.51
CA LYS A 223 -11.98 -13.37 18.47
C LYS A 223 -13.17 -12.67 19.16
N ILE A 224 -13.15 -11.34 19.24
CA ILE A 224 -14.17 -10.51 19.90
C ILE A 224 -15.40 -10.29 18.98
N ARG A 225 -15.26 -10.53 17.66
CA ARG A 225 -16.34 -10.33 16.69
C ARG A 225 -17.56 -11.17 17.08
N ARG A 226 -18.74 -10.53 17.07
CA ARG A 226 -20.04 -11.16 17.36
C ARG A 226 -20.38 -12.30 16.41
N GLU A 227 -19.80 -12.27 15.21
CA GLU A 227 -19.96 -13.27 14.16
C GLU A 227 -19.34 -14.64 14.51
N ILE A 228 -18.47 -14.71 15.54
CA ILE A 228 -17.87 -15.98 15.99
C ILE A 228 -18.84 -16.68 16.97
N PRO A 229 -19.29 -17.91 16.66
CA PRO A 229 -20.19 -18.68 17.53
C PRO A 229 -19.62 -18.89 18.94
N GLN A 230 -20.49 -18.93 19.95
CA GLN A 230 -20.06 -19.10 21.34
C GLN A 230 -19.32 -20.44 21.57
N SER A 231 -19.74 -21.50 20.89
CA SER A 231 -19.05 -22.80 20.88
C SER A 231 -17.60 -22.72 20.35
N ALA A 232 -17.34 -21.81 19.42
CA ALA A 232 -16.00 -21.56 18.89
C ALA A 232 -15.08 -20.82 19.88
N ARG A 233 -15.63 -20.14 20.90
CA ARG A 233 -14.87 -19.26 21.82
C ARG A 233 -14.27 -19.98 23.03
N TYR A 234 -14.53 -21.28 23.19
CA TYR A 234 -13.98 -22.08 24.28
C TYR A 234 -12.44 -22.02 24.32
N LYS A 235 -11.88 -21.66 25.49
CA LYS A 235 -10.47 -21.26 25.63
C LYS A 235 -9.50 -22.41 25.96
N ASP A 236 -9.91 -23.47 26.64
CA ASP A 236 -9.00 -24.56 27.05
C ASP A 236 -9.08 -25.74 26.08
N ARG A 237 -8.60 -25.49 24.85
CA ARG A 237 -8.56 -26.51 23.79
C ARG A 237 -7.25 -27.26 23.82
N ASN A 238 -7.32 -28.55 23.50
CA ASN A 238 -6.14 -29.35 23.19
C ASN A 238 -5.39 -28.71 22.01
N GLU A 239 -4.07 -28.68 22.09
CA GLU A 239 -3.23 -28.14 21.02
C GLU A 239 -3.43 -28.93 19.73
N PHE A 240 -3.28 -28.25 18.60
CA PHE A 240 -3.39 -28.81 17.25
C PHE A 240 -4.76 -29.41 16.92
N THR A 241 -5.81 -28.95 17.61
CA THR A 241 -7.20 -29.26 17.28
C THR A 241 -7.81 -28.19 16.38
N THR A 242 -8.68 -28.63 15.46
CA THR A 242 -9.41 -27.76 14.54
C THR A 242 -10.91 -27.97 14.73
N GLN A 243 -11.66 -26.87 14.82
CA GLN A 243 -13.11 -26.88 14.67
C GLN A 243 -13.50 -26.07 13.44
N VAL A 244 -14.56 -26.53 12.78
CA VAL A 244 -15.04 -25.95 11.53
C VAL A 244 -16.51 -25.61 11.70
N PHE A 245 -16.85 -24.37 11.35
CA PHE A 245 -18.23 -23.90 11.28
C PHE A 245 -18.47 -23.42 9.86
N SER A 246 -19.58 -23.80 9.27
CA SER A 246 -19.90 -23.42 7.89
C SER A 246 -21.25 -22.74 7.82
N THR A 247 -21.33 -21.78 6.91
CA THR A 247 -22.57 -21.18 6.42
C THR A 247 -22.64 -21.41 4.92
N SER A 248 -23.74 -21.03 4.27
CA SER A 248 -23.83 -21.07 2.80
C SER A 248 -22.79 -20.18 2.11
N ALA A 249 -22.27 -19.16 2.79
CA ALA A 249 -21.35 -18.18 2.22
C ALA A 249 -19.89 -18.35 2.62
N ALA A 250 -19.60 -18.95 3.77
CA ALA A 250 -18.23 -19.04 4.26
C ALA A 250 -18.04 -20.12 5.32
N THR A 251 -16.80 -20.60 5.40
CA THR A 251 -16.31 -21.50 6.42
C THR A 251 -15.39 -20.75 7.38
N LEU A 252 -15.67 -20.88 8.68
CA LEU A 252 -14.85 -20.43 9.79
C LEU A 252 -14.05 -21.61 10.34
N THR A 253 -12.73 -21.53 10.25
CA THR A 253 -11.79 -22.46 10.89
C THR A 253 -11.30 -21.88 12.21
N ALA A 254 -11.50 -22.60 13.31
CA ALA A 254 -10.94 -22.28 14.62
C ALA A 254 -9.86 -23.30 14.99
N TYR A 255 -8.59 -22.91 14.85
CA TYR A 255 -7.42 -23.77 15.05
C TYR A 255 -6.67 -23.42 16.34
N ALA A 256 -6.56 -24.37 17.26
CA ALA A 256 -5.86 -24.22 18.53
C ALA A 256 -4.34 -24.43 18.36
N ALA A 257 -3.63 -23.40 17.92
CA ALA A 257 -2.21 -23.51 17.59
C ALA A 257 -1.32 -23.73 18.83
N LYS A 258 -1.73 -23.19 19.98
CA LYS A 258 -1.15 -23.44 21.31
C LYS A 258 -2.25 -23.43 22.36
N ARG A 259 -1.97 -23.93 23.57
CA ARG A 259 -2.92 -23.88 24.69
C ARG A 259 -3.36 -22.43 24.93
N LYS A 260 -4.68 -22.21 25.02
CA LYS A 260 -5.32 -20.88 25.16
C LYS A 260 -5.07 -19.89 24.00
N LYS A 261 -4.48 -20.33 22.87
CA LYS A 261 -4.27 -19.51 21.67
C LYS A 261 -4.92 -20.16 20.45
N THR A 262 -6.11 -19.68 20.11
CA THR A 262 -6.87 -20.12 18.94
C THR A 262 -6.83 -19.05 17.86
N VAL A 263 -6.51 -19.47 16.64
CA VAL A 263 -6.55 -18.66 15.43
C VAL A 263 -7.88 -18.90 14.73
N TYR A 264 -8.56 -17.83 14.34
CA TYR A 264 -9.80 -17.89 13.57
C TYR A 264 -9.53 -17.43 12.15
N ILE A 265 -9.78 -18.29 11.17
CA ILE A 265 -9.70 -17.99 9.74
C ILE A 265 -11.09 -18.08 9.14
N LEU A 266 -11.56 -17.01 8.51
CA LEU A 266 -12.76 -17.04 7.69
C LEU A 266 -12.35 -17.17 6.23
N SER A 267 -13.02 -18.07 5.52
CA SER A 267 -12.77 -18.34 4.12
C SER A 267 -14.08 -18.55 3.39
N SER A 268 -14.31 -17.85 2.28
CA SER A 268 -15.38 -18.19 1.33
C SER A 268 -14.91 -19.05 0.16
N MET A 269 -13.62 -19.37 0.09
CA MET A 269 -13.03 -20.21 -0.97
C MET A 269 -13.04 -21.71 -0.65
N HIS A 270 -12.76 -22.07 0.61
CA HIS A 270 -12.69 -23.45 1.06
C HIS A 270 -14.06 -23.96 1.50
N SER A 271 -14.56 -25.00 0.83
CA SER A 271 -15.74 -25.76 1.24
C SER A 271 -15.42 -26.90 2.21
N VAL A 272 -14.19 -27.44 2.14
CA VAL A 272 -13.70 -28.53 2.99
C VAL A 272 -12.37 -28.12 3.65
N VAL A 273 -12.30 -28.31 4.96
CA VAL A 273 -11.09 -28.06 5.75
C VAL A 273 -10.38 -29.38 6.01
N GLN A 274 -9.16 -29.49 5.49
CA GLN A 274 -8.29 -30.65 5.68
C GLN A 274 -7.10 -30.26 6.54
N THR A 275 -6.66 -31.14 7.43
CA THR A 275 -5.45 -30.96 8.23
C THR A 275 -4.28 -31.71 7.64
N ASP A 276 -3.09 -31.14 7.72
CA ASP A 276 -1.86 -31.85 7.34
C ASP A 276 -1.58 -33.06 8.25
N ASN A 277 -0.72 -33.97 7.78
CA ASN A 277 -0.29 -35.15 8.54
C ASN A 277 0.88 -34.86 9.49
N THR A 278 1.17 -33.60 9.80
CA THR A 278 2.25 -33.25 10.72
C THR A 278 1.77 -33.31 12.17
N THR A 279 2.71 -33.28 13.12
CA THR A 279 2.38 -33.15 14.55
C THR A 279 1.49 -31.95 14.83
N LYS A 280 1.61 -30.88 14.05
CA LYS A 280 0.84 -29.63 14.22
C LYS A 280 -0.56 -29.70 13.59
N ARG A 281 -0.86 -30.70 12.76
CA ARG A 281 -2.17 -30.90 12.10
C ARG A 281 -2.77 -29.60 11.55
N LYS A 282 -1.96 -28.78 10.88
CA LYS A 282 -2.41 -27.44 10.48
C LYS A 282 -3.49 -27.56 9.40
N PRO A 283 -4.61 -26.83 9.53
CA PRO A 283 -5.62 -26.82 8.50
C PRO A 283 -5.15 -26.07 7.25
N ASN A 284 -5.57 -26.54 6.08
CA ASN A 284 -5.30 -25.94 4.77
C ASN A 284 -5.62 -24.44 4.72
N THR A 285 -6.68 -23.99 5.39
CA THR A 285 -7.04 -22.56 5.50
C THR A 285 -5.97 -21.73 6.19
N VAL A 286 -5.34 -22.23 7.27
CA VAL A 286 -4.23 -21.57 7.98
C VAL A 286 -2.95 -21.62 7.15
N THR A 287 -2.70 -22.74 6.48
CA THR A 287 -1.54 -22.90 5.59
C THR A 287 -1.60 -21.90 4.44
N LEU A 288 -2.72 -21.81 3.72
CA LEU A 288 -2.89 -20.87 2.62
C LEU A 288 -2.90 -19.41 3.09
N TYR A 289 -3.50 -19.12 4.25
CA TYR A 289 -3.45 -17.77 4.80
C TYR A 289 -2.01 -17.32 5.04
N ASN A 290 -1.18 -18.20 5.61
CA ASN A 290 0.23 -17.89 5.87
C ASN A 290 1.06 -17.62 4.61
N THR A 291 0.72 -18.23 3.47
CA THR A 291 1.42 -18.00 2.19
C THR A 291 0.91 -16.76 1.46
N THR A 292 -0.35 -16.36 1.68
CA THR A 292 -1.00 -15.27 0.92
C THR A 292 -1.09 -13.94 1.66
N LYS A 293 -0.95 -13.91 2.99
CA LYS A 293 -1.11 -12.69 3.80
C LYS A 293 0.01 -11.65 3.66
N CYS A 294 1.17 -12.03 3.12
CA CYS A 294 2.36 -11.18 3.13
C CYS A 294 2.55 -10.32 1.87
N GLY A 295 1.60 -10.30 0.93
CA GLY A 295 1.74 -9.56 -0.32
C GLY A 295 2.12 -8.09 -0.10
N VAL A 296 1.36 -7.38 0.75
CA VAL A 296 1.62 -5.97 1.07
C VAL A 296 2.86 -5.78 1.94
N ASP A 297 3.10 -6.64 2.94
CA ASP A 297 4.30 -6.56 3.78
C ASP A 297 5.60 -6.71 2.97
N VAL A 298 5.63 -7.66 2.03
CA VAL A 298 6.80 -7.87 1.15
C VAL A 298 6.96 -6.71 0.18
N MET A 299 5.85 -6.22 -0.40
CA MET A 299 5.87 -5.02 -1.23
C MET A 299 6.43 -3.81 -0.48
N ASP A 300 5.99 -3.56 0.76
CA ASP A 300 6.49 -2.45 1.58
C ASP A 300 7.97 -2.62 1.90
N GLN A 301 8.43 -3.85 2.14
CA GLN A 301 9.86 -4.13 2.33
C GLN A 301 10.68 -3.84 1.07
N MET A 302 10.19 -4.21 -0.12
CA MET A 302 10.87 -3.96 -1.39
C MET A 302 10.97 -2.46 -1.69
N VAL A 303 9.88 -1.70 -1.47
CA VAL A 303 9.88 -0.24 -1.58
C VAL A 303 10.86 0.39 -0.60
N ARG A 304 10.89 -0.07 0.65
CA ARG A 304 11.80 0.46 1.68
C ARG A 304 13.28 0.29 1.36
N GLU A 305 13.65 -0.76 0.64
CA GLU A 305 15.05 -1.06 0.30
C GLU A 305 15.70 0.06 -0.54
N TYR A 306 14.92 0.66 -1.45
CA TYR A 306 15.38 1.69 -2.39
C TYR A 306 14.65 3.04 -2.22
N MET A 307 14.08 3.25 -1.03
CA MET A 307 13.18 4.36 -0.73
C MET A 307 13.80 5.73 -1.03
N VAL A 308 13.11 6.54 -1.84
CA VAL A 308 13.58 7.89 -2.20
C VAL A 308 13.32 8.93 -1.11
N ARG A 309 12.70 8.54 0.01
CA ARG A 309 12.31 9.40 1.14
C ARG A 309 13.41 10.38 1.54
N ARG A 310 13.04 11.65 1.64
CA ARG A 310 13.86 12.71 2.24
C ARG A 310 13.06 13.55 3.22
N GLY A 311 13.76 14.19 4.14
CA GLY A 311 13.16 15.14 5.09
C GLY A 311 12.45 16.26 4.33
N THR A 312 11.14 16.38 4.50
CA THR A 312 10.32 17.45 3.95
C THR A 312 9.38 17.97 5.04
N ARG A 313 9.00 19.24 4.95
CA ARG A 313 7.97 19.86 5.79
C ARG A 313 6.60 19.90 5.11
N ARG A 314 6.52 19.54 3.83
CA ARG A 314 5.31 19.58 3.00
C ARG A 314 4.80 18.16 2.77
N TRP A 315 3.65 17.82 3.34
CA TRP A 315 3.05 16.50 3.20
C TRP A 315 2.77 16.07 1.73
N PRO A 316 2.40 16.96 0.77
CA PRO A 316 2.17 16.53 -0.62
C PRO A 316 3.45 16.01 -1.27
N VAL A 317 4.61 16.59 -0.92
CA VAL A 317 5.91 16.12 -1.40
C VAL A 317 6.25 14.76 -0.81
N ALA A 318 5.87 14.49 0.45
CA ALA A 318 6.04 13.15 1.03
C ALA A 318 5.20 12.10 0.27
N VAL A 319 3.97 12.44 -0.11
CA VAL A 319 3.12 11.58 -0.95
C VAL A 319 3.77 11.36 -2.32
N PHE A 320 4.28 12.41 -2.96
CA PHE A 320 4.95 12.30 -4.25
C PHE A 320 6.17 11.37 -4.22
N TYR A 321 6.96 11.40 -3.15
CA TYR A 321 8.05 10.44 -2.96
C TYR A 321 7.53 9.00 -2.86
N ASN A 322 6.43 8.76 -2.13
CA ASN A 322 5.81 7.43 -2.11
C ASN A 322 5.32 7.01 -3.51
N MET A 323 4.79 7.95 -4.30
CA MET A 323 4.36 7.67 -5.68
C MET A 323 5.54 7.24 -6.56
N ILE A 324 6.71 7.89 -6.44
CA ILE A 324 7.92 7.51 -7.17
C ILE A 324 8.35 6.10 -6.76
N ASP A 325 8.39 5.81 -5.45
CA ASP A 325 8.76 4.49 -4.93
C ASP A 325 7.84 3.38 -5.46
N MET A 326 6.52 3.60 -5.42
CA MET A 326 5.54 2.65 -5.94
C MET A 326 5.59 2.52 -7.46
N ALA A 327 5.80 3.62 -8.19
CA ALA A 327 5.94 3.61 -9.64
C ALA A 327 7.19 2.83 -10.09
N ALA A 328 8.32 2.99 -9.39
CA ALA A 328 9.55 2.28 -9.67
C ALA A 328 9.37 0.76 -9.48
N LEU A 329 8.71 0.34 -8.39
CA LEU A 329 8.39 -1.08 -8.18
C LEU A 329 7.48 -1.63 -9.28
N ASN A 330 6.37 -0.95 -9.58
CA ASN A 330 5.45 -1.39 -10.62
C ASN A 330 6.13 -1.45 -12.00
N ALA A 331 6.97 -0.47 -12.34
CA ALA A 331 7.74 -0.45 -13.58
C ALA A 331 8.71 -1.63 -13.67
N HIS A 332 9.41 -1.96 -12.57
CA HIS A 332 10.29 -3.11 -12.51
C HIS A 332 9.54 -4.42 -12.74
N VAL A 333 8.37 -4.60 -12.09
CA VAL A 333 7.52 -5.78 -12.28
C VAL A 333 7.06 -5.91 -13.73
N LEU A 334 6.64 -4.81 -14.37
CA LEU A 334 6.23 -4.80 -15.77
C LEU A 334 7.41 -5.11 -16.70
N TYR A 335 8.58 -4.54 -16.43
CA TYR A 335 9.79 -4.82 -17.19
C TYR A 335 10.16 -6.31 -17.17
N GLN A 336 10.14 -6.95 -15.99
CA GLN A 336 10.38 -8.38 -15.85
C GLN A 336 9.34 -9.22 -16.59
N ALA A 337 8.06 -8.83 -16.53
CA ALA A 337 6.99 -9.52 -17.23
C ALA A 337 7.12 -9.44 -18.76
N CYS A 338 7.56 -8.28 -19.28
CA CYS A 338 7.72 -8.06 -20.73
C CYS A 338 9.01 -8.67 -21.29
N THR A 339 10.09 -8.68 -20.52
CA THR A 339 11.40 -9.18 -20.99
C THR A 339 11.64 -10.66 -20.67
N GLY A 340 10.86 -11.24 -19.76
CA GLY A 340 11.07 -12.60 -19.26
C GLY A 340 12.26 -12.72 -18.30
N THR A 341 12.91 -11.61 -17.94
CA THR A 341 14.08 -11.61 -17.05
C THR A 341 13.63 -11.79 -15.60
N GLN A 342 14.12 -12.84 -14.93
CA GLN A 342 13.98 -13.01 -13.49
C GLN A 342 15.17 -12.38 -12.77
N GLU A 343 15.06 -11.10 -12.42
CA GLU A 343 16.04 -10.45 -11.56
C GLU A 343 15.67 -10.67 -10.09
N ARG A 344 16.68 -10.73 -9.21
CA ARG A 344 16.46 -10.93 -7.77
C ARG A 344 15.63 -9.80 -7.19
N LEU A 345 14.43 -10.12 -6.69
CA LEU A 345 13.70 -9.24 -5.80
C LEU A 345 14.35 -9.27 -4.40
N PRO A 346 14.41 -8.15 -3.68
CA PRO A 346 14.86 -8.13 -2.28
C PRO A 346 14.08 -9.17 -1.46
N GLY A 347 14.79 -10.03 -0.73
CA GLY A 347 14.19 -11.13 0.02
C GLY A 347 13.26 -10.63 1.12
N GLY A 348 11.94 -10.83 0.94
CA GLY A 348 10.93 -10.49 1.93
C GLY A 348 10.69 -11.60 2.96
N ALA A 349 10.79 -11.31 4.26
CA ALA A 349 10.55 -12.31 5.30
C ALA A 349 9.10 -12.28 5.80
N CYS A 350 8.32 -13.34 5.55
CA CYS A 350 6.96 -13.47 6.09
C CYS A 350 6.97 -13.97 7.54
N LYS A 351 6.40 -13.20 8.49
CA LYS A 351 6.13 -13.69 9.86
C LYS A 351 4.97 -14.70 9.83
N ARG A 352 5.21 -15.95 10.23
CA ARG A 352 4.17 -17.00 10.25
C ARG A 352 3.20 -16.80 11.41
N VAL A 353 1.90 -17.00 11.17
CA VAL A 353 0.93 -17.18 12.27
C VAL A 353 1.14 -18.59 12.82
N GLY A 354 1.53 -18.66 14.09
CA GLY A 354 1.94 -19.87 14.79
C GLY A 354 1.10 -20.19 16.00
#